data_AF-A0A7W9ICI0-F1
#
_entry.id   AF-A0A7W9ICI0-F1
#
_cell.length_a   1.000
_cell.length_b   1.000
_cell.length_c   1.000
_cell.angle_alpha   90.00
_cell.angle_beta   90.00
_cell.angle_gamma   90.00
#
_symmetry.space_group_name_H-M   'P 1'
#
loop_
_entity.id
_entity.type
_entity.pdbx_description
1 polymer ?
#
loop_
_entity_poly.entity_id
_entity_poly.type
_entity_poly.pdbx_seq_one_letter_code
_entity_poly.pdbx_strand_id
1 'polypeptide(L)' 'MSDFSVTDSYDTNGDGAYDVVLEDTNFDGVADTELYDTNFDGKTDVQYTDFNGDGITDEVRVDLNGDGVTDYTETGPFSA' A
#
# COMPACT_ATOMS: atom_id res chain seq x y z
N MET A 1 4.06 -7.48 24.77
CA MET A 1 3.29 -6.37 24.19
C MET A 1 3.81 -6.26 22.79
N SER A 2 3.00 -6.70 21.82
CA SER A 2 3.35 -6.69 20.40
C SER A 2 3.49 -5.23 20.00
N ASP A 3 4.74 -4.82 19.92
CA ASP A 3 5.17 -3.64 19.18
C ASP A 3 4.52 -3.77 17.80
N PHE A 4 3.54 -2.92 17.50
CA PHE A 4 3.01 -2.79 16.15
C PHE A 4 4.17 -2.21 15.35
N SER A 5 4.93 -3.09 14.71
CA SER A 5 6.01 -2.67 13.83
C SER A 5 5.34 -1.98 12.66
N VAL A 6 5.60 -0.68 12.54
CA VAL A 6 5.48 0.30 11.43
C VAL A 6 5.20 -0.20 10.02
N THR A 7 5.42 -1.48 9.72
CA THR A 7 5.16 -2.09 8.42
C THR A 7 4.63 -3.50 8.65
N ASP A 8 3.32 -3.68 8.51
CA ASP A 8 2.68 -4.99 8.46
C ASP A 8 2.81 -5.53 7.03
N SER A 9 3.16 -6.80 6.88
CA SER A 9 3.21 -7.44 5.57
C SER A 9 2.60 -8.82 5.63
N TYR A 10 1.74 -9.12 4.66
CA TYR A 10 0.96 -10.34 4.59
C TYR A 10 1.31 -11.08 3.31
N ASP A 11 1.72 -12.33 3.48
CA ASP A 11 1.85 -13.32 2.42
C ASP A 11 0.59 -14.21 2.50
N THR A 12 -0.35 -13.98 1.60
CA THR A 12 -1.64 -14.67 1.53
C THR A 12 -1.53 -15.96 0.73
N ASN A 13 -0.65 -16.01 -0.28
CA ASN A 13 -0.51 -17.14 -1.19
C ASN A 13 0.56 -18.16 -0.75
N GLY A 14 1.44 -17.79 0.20
CA GLY A 14 2.51 -18.60 0.76
C GLY A 14 3.72 -18.80 -0.15
N ASP A 15 3.96 -17.91 -1.10
CA ASP A 15 5.07 -18.01 -2.06
C ASP A 15 6.39 -17.37 -1.56
N GLY A 16 6.33 -16.67 -0.41
CA GLY A 16 7.46 -16.01 0.22
C GLY A 16 7.72 -14.58 -0.27
N ALA A 17 6.88 -14.03 -1.15
CA ALA A 17 6.76 -12.61 -1.42
C ALA A 17 5.65 -12.00 -0.55
N TYR A 18 5.61 -10.66 -0.48
CA TYR A 18 4.57 -9.97 0.27
C TYR A 18 3.44 -9.57 -0.67
N ASP A 19 2.23 -10.02 -0.36
CA ASP A 19 1.03 -9.74 -1.15
C ASP A 19 0.39 -8.42 -0.75
N VAL A 20 0.44 -8.10 0.54
CA VAL A 20 -0.09 -6.84 1.08
C VAL A 20 0.92 -6.27 2.05
N VAL A 21 1.21 -4.98 1.95
CA VAL A 21 2.06 -4.26 2.90
C VAL A 21 1.32 -3.01 3.38
N LEU A 22 1.21 -2.83 4.69
CA LEU A 22 0.60 -1.67 5.33
C LEU A 22 1.66 -0.97 6.16
N GLU A 23 1.95 0.28 5.86
CA GLU A 23 2.91 1.11 6.59
C GLU A 23 2.16 2.20 7.35
N ASP A 24 2.36 2.26 8.66
CA ASP A 24 1.86 3.31 9.55
C ASP A 24 3.10 4.00 10.14
N THR A 25 3.43 5.16 9.57
CA THR A 25 4.61 5.96 9.94
C THR A 25 4.30 6.89 11.10
N ASN A 26 3.05 7.33 11.23
CA ASN A 26 2.62 8.33 12.20
C ASN A 26 2.10 7.71 13.53
N PHE A 27 1.88 6.40 13.55
CA PHE A 27 1.38 5.57 14.66
C PHE A 27 -0.01 5.97 15.19
N ASP A 28 -0.86 6.49 14.32
CA ASP A 28 -2.25 6.83 14.66
C ASP A 28 -3.21 5.63 14.57
N GLY A 29 -2.72 4.49 14.06
CA GLY A 29 -3.50 3.26 13.87
C GLY A 29 -4.21 3.18 12.52
N VAL A 30 -3.91 4.09 11.60
CA VAL A 30 -4.30 4.08 10.19
C VAL A 30 -3.05 3.89 9.33
N ALA A 31 -3.14 3.12 8.25
CA ALA A 31 -2.02 2.96 7.34
C ALA A 31 -1.82 4.24 6.50
N ASP A 32 -0.64 4.85 6.60
CA ASP A 32 -0.22 5.97 5.73
C ASP A 32 0.08 5.46 4.31
N THR A 33 0.52 4.21 4.16
CA THR A 33 0.78 3.61 2.84
C THR A 33 0.33 2.16 2.79
N GLU A 34 -0.42 1.79 1.75
CA GLU A 34 -0.83 0.42 1.50
C GLU A 34 -0.32 -0.03 0.13
N LEU A 35 0.32 -1.19 0.07
CA LEU A 35 0.82 -1.82 -1.15
C LEU A 35 0.12 -3.16 -1.33
N TYR A 36 -0.33 -3.44 -2.54
CA TYR A 36 -0.97 -4.70 -2.91
C TYR A 36 -0.28 -5.27 -4.15
N ASP A 37 0.18 -6.51 -4.05
CA ASP A 37 0.55 -7.38 -5.16
C ASP A 37 -0.63 -8.33 -5.41
N THR A 38 -1.39 -8.07 -6.47
CA THR A 38 -2.60 -8.82 -6.83
C THR A 38 -2.33 -9.97 -7.78
N ASN A 39 -1.19 -9.92 -8.48
CA ASN A 39 -0.79 -10.87 -9.49
C ASN A 39 0.22 -11.91 -8.95
N PHE A 40 0.77 -11.66 -7.75
CA PHE A 40 1.71 -12.49 -7.02
C PHE A 40 3.05 -12.69 -7.73
N ASP A 41 3.57 -11.65 -8.36
CA ASP A 41 4.86 -11.67 -9.04
C ASP A 41 6.01 -11.10 -8.18
N GLY A 42 5.70 -10.69 -6.96
CA GLY A 42 6.62 -10.07 -6.01
C GLY A 42 6.82 -8.57 -6.25
N LYS A 43 5.98 -7.94 -7.06
CA LYS A 43 5.95 -6.49 -7.29
C LYS A 43 4.59 -5.93 -6.92
N THR A 44 4.63 -4.71 -6.40
CA THR A 44 3.40 -4.00 -6.05
C THR A 44 2.64 -3.60 -7.31
N ASP A 45 1.42 -4.13 -7.45
CA ASP A 45 0.48 -3.73 -8.49
C ASP A 45 -0.27 -2.45 -8.12
N VAL A 46 -0.61 -2.25 -6.84
CA VAL A 46 -1.39 -1.11 -6.37
C VAL A 46 -0.76 -0.50 -5.13
N GLN A 47 -0.60 0.82 -5.11
CA GLN A 47 -0.13 1.58 -3.97
C GLN A 47 -1.14 2.67 -3.64
N TYR A 48 -1.61 2.70 -2.39
CA TYR A 48 -2.40 3.78 -1.80
C TYR A 48 -1.51 4.54 -0.82
N THR A 49 -1.54 5.87 -0.87
CA THR A 49 -0.80 6.74 0.06
C THR A 49 -1.74 7.79 0.64
N ASP A 50 -1.81 7.87 1.96
CA ASP A 50 -2.40 8.97 2.73
C ASP A 50 -1.25 9.83 3.29
N PHE A 51 -1.09 11.05 2.76
CA PHE A 51 -0.01 11.94 3.22
C PHE A 51 -0.38 12.72 4.46
N ASN A 52 -1.67 12.82 4.75
CA ASN A 52 -2.21 13.75 5.72
C ASN A 52 -2.73 13.05 6.99
N GLY A 53 -2.86 11.72 6.95
CA GLY A 53 -3.23 10.86 8.08
C GLY A 53 -4.69 11.05 8.50
N ASP A 54 -5.57 11.45 7.58
CA ASP A 54 -7.00 11.57 7.84
C ASP A 54 -7.77 10.27 7.58
N GLY A 55 -7.08 9.23 7.11
CA GLY A 55 -7.62 7.94 6.73
C GLY A 55 -8.33 7.94 5.38
N ILE A 56 -8.14 8.99 4.60
CA ILE A 56 -8.55 9.08 3.20
C ILE A 56 -7.27 9.07 2.37
N THR A 57 -7.14 8.08 1.49
CA THR A 57 -6.02 8.03 0.55
C THR A 57 -5.96 9.32 -0.27
N ASP A 58 -4.79 9.94 -0.37
CA ASP A 58 -4.53 11.13 -1.21
C ASP A 58 -4.02 10.76 -2.62
N GLU A 59 -3.32 9.64 -2.73
CA GLU A 59 -2.69 9.17 -3.96
C GLU A 59 -2.88 7.66 -4.16
N VAL A 60 -3.31 7.28 -5.37
CA VAL A 60 -3.37 5.90 -5.82
C VAL A 60 -2.46 5.72 -7.02
N ARG A 61 -1.57 4.74 -6.96
CA ARG A 61 -0.73 4.29 -8.09
C ARG A 61 -1.08 2.85 -8.42
N VAL A 62 -1.21 2.55 -9.69
CA VAL A 62 -1.49 1.21 -10.20
C VAL A 62 -0.51 0.88 -11.32
N ASP A 63 0.22 -0.22 -11.18
CA ASP A 63 1.07 -0.88 -12.17
C ASP A 63 0.50 -2.29 -12.42
N LEU A 64 -0.40 -2.44 -13.39
CA LEU A 64 -1.05 -3.73 -13.64
C LEU A 64 -0.17 -4.68 -14.45
N ASN A 65 0.91 -4.16 -15.03
CA ASN A 65 1.75 -4.88 -15.96
C ASN A 65 3.04 -5.39 -15.28
N GLY A 66 3.30 -4.95 -14.05
CA GLY A 66 4.42 -5.37 -13.22
C GLY A 66 5.77 -4.98 -13.82
N ASP A 67 5.86 -3.92 -14.62
CA ASP A 67 7.12 -3.45 -15.22
C ASP A 67 7.89 -2.48 -14.32
N GLY A 68 7.30 -2.10 -13.18
CA GLY A 68 7.85 -1.12 -12.24
C GLY A 68 7.55 0.33 -12.63
N VAL A 69 6.75 0.54 -13.67
CA VAL A 69 6.24 1.84 -14.13
C VAL A 69 4.74 1.85 -13.92
N THR A 70 4.29 2.81 -13.11
CA THR A 70 2.87 3.01 -12.85
C THR A 70 2.10 3.30 -14.15
N ASP A 71 1.14 2.44 -14.48
CA ASP A 71 0.20 2.60 -15.59
C ASP A 71 -0.82 3.72 -15.31
N TYR A 72 -1.27 3.82 -14.07
CA TYR A 72 -2.30 4.77 -13.65
C TYR A 72 -1.93 5.43 -12.32
N THR A 73 -1.94 6.76 -12.30
CA THR A 73 -1.77 7.54 -11.07
C THR A 73 -2.93 8.49 -10.92
N GLU A 74 -3.60 8.40 -9.79
CA GLU A 74 -4.63 9.34 -9.37
C GLU A 74 -4.13 10.06 -8.12
N THR A 75 -3.98 11.37 -8.23
CA THR A 75 -3.62 12.24 -7.12
C THR A 75 -4.70 13.29 -7.00
N GLY A 76 -5.32 13.40 -5.84
CA GLY A 76 -6.28 14.46 -5.59
C GLY A 76 -6.66 14.45 -4.12
N PRO A 77 -7.07 15.60 -3.57
CA PRO A 77 -7.80 15.55 -2.32
C PRO A 77 -9.08 14.78 -2.64
N PHE A 78 -9.20 13.54 -2.15
CA PHE A 78 -10.49 12.86 -2.09
C PHE A 78 -11.35 13.49 -0.97
N SER A 79 -11.27 14.82 -0.84
CA SER A 79 -12.22 15.62 -0.09
C SER A 79 -13.51 15.66 -0.90
N ALA A 80 -14.49 14.87 -0.46
CA ALA A 80 -15.87 14.99 -0.91
C ALA A 80 -16.42 16.42 -0.70
#